data_AF-A0A5N1K449-F1
#
_entry.id   AF-A0A5N1K449-F1
#
_cell.length_a   1.000
_cell.length_b   1.000
_cell.length_c   1.000
_cell.angle_alpha   90.00
_cell.angle_beta   90.00
_cell.angle_gamma   90.00
#
_symmetry.space_group_name_H-M   'P 1'
#
loop_
_entity.id
_entity.type
_entity.pdbx_description
1 polymer ?
#
loop_
_entity_poly.entity_id
_entity_poly.type
_entity_poly.pdbx_seq_one_letter_code
_entity_poly.pdbx_strand_id
1 'polypeptide(L)'
;MAATTEQRKSNDKNLRDALKVARRKHEEPGSLKSSVRTCGVPNPQFNPAHQPSRLDPVKVKALVNIRESAVGTLYARGHINDAHWAAAGRFRMYWEQSGAKGAIAIDYGRVQVDGGKAIDPLPDPRII
;
A
#
# COMPACT_ATOMS: atom_id res chain seq x y z
N MET A 1 -45.28 -24.23 26.53
CA MET A 1 -44.25 -23.17 26.65
C MET A 1 -42.92 -23.47 25.93
N ALA A 2 -42.78 -24.57 25.16
CA ALA A 2 -41.52 -24.89 24.46
C ALA A 2 -41.35 -24.22 23.07
N ALA A 3 -42.45 -24.01 22.33
CA ALA A 3 -42.42 -23.50 20.96
C ALA A 3 -41.83 -22.08 20.83
N THR A 4 -42.05 -21.22 21.84
CA THR A 4 -41.57 -19.83 21.83
C THR A 4 -40.05 -19.73 21.96
N THR A 5 -39.40 -20.71 22.60
CA THR A 5 -37.95 -20.72 22.83
C THR A 5 -37.18 -21.19 21.60
N GLU A 6 -37.72 -22.15 20.85
CA GLU A 6 -37.12 -22.61 19.60
C GLU A 6 -37.23 -21.57 18.49
N GLN A 7 -38.36 -20.87 18.38
CA GLN A 7 -38.54 -19.77 17.44
C GLN A 7 -37.56 -18.61 17.71
N ARG A 8 -37.28 -18.29 18.98
CA ARG A 8 -36.27 -17.28 19.35
C ARG A 8 -34.86 -17.71 18.95
N LYS A 9 -34.47 -18.98 19.21
CA LYS A 9 -33.15 -19.52 18.80
C LYS A 9 -32.96 -19.56 17.28
N SER A 10 -34.02 -19.85 16.52
CA SER A 10 -34.01 -19.84 15.05
C SER A 10 -33.81 -18.42 14.51
N ASN A 11 -34.54 -17.43 15.04
CA ASN A 11 -34.38 -16.03 14.65
C ASN A 11 -32.99 -15.49 14.98
N ASP A 12 -32.42 -15.82 16.14
CA ASP A 12 -31.06 -15.41 16.50
C ASP A 12 -30.00 -16.00 15.57
N LYS A 13 -30.17 -17.25 15.11
CA LYS A 13 -29.27 -17.85 14.10
C LYS A 13 -29.37 -17.13 12.76
N ASN A 14 -30.59 -16.90 12.27
CA ASN A 14 -30.81 -16.21 11.01
C ASN A 14 -30.25 -14.78 11.02
N LEU A 15 -30.38 -14.09 12.16
CA LEU A 15 -29.86 -12.73 12.33
C LEU A 15 -28.32 -12.71 12.39
N ARG A 16 -27.70 -13.70 13.04
CA ARG A 16 -26.24 -13.90 13.03
C ARG A 16 -25.71 -14.22 11.63
N ASP A 17 -26.39 -15.08 10.89
CA ASP A 17 -25.99 -15.45 9.53
C ASP A 17 -26.15 -14.27 8.56
N ALA A 18 -27.23 -13.47 8.69
CA ALA A 18 -27.42 -12.25 7.93
C ALA A 18 -26.33 -11.19 8.23
N LEU A 19 -25.97 -10.99 9.50
CA LEU A 19 -24.86 -10.12 9.89
C LEU A 19 -23.51 -10.61 9.34
N LYS A 20 -23.27 -11.92 9.34
CA LYS A 20 -22.05 -12.55 8.77
C LYS A 20 -21.97 -12.39 7.25
N VAL A 21 -23.11 -12.42 6.56
CA VAL A 21 -23.19 -12.17 5.10
C VAL A 21 -23.00 -10.67 4.81
N ALA A 22 -23.61 -9.79 5.59
CA ALA A 22 -23.47 -8.34 5.44
C ALA A 22 -22.01 -7.89 5.64
N ARG A 23 -21.32 -8.44 6.65
CA ARG A 23 -19.90 -8.16 6.90
C ARG A 23 -18.98 -8.61 5.77
N ARG A 24 -19.25 -9.78 5.16
CA ARG A 24 -18.48 -10.29 4.02
C ARG A 24 -18.52 -9.37 2.78
N LYS A 25 -19.60 -8.63 2.55
CA LYS A 25 -19.71 -7.78 1.34
C LYS A 25 -18.74 -6.60 1.28
N HIS A 26 -18.22 -6.15 2.42
CA HIS A 26 -17.35 -4.98 2.51
C HIS A 26 -15.86 -5.29 2.73
N GLU A 27 -15.52 -6.51 3.18
CA GLU A 27 -14.18 -6.84 3.66
C GLU A 27 -13.39 -7.81 2.77
N GLU A 28 -14.02 -8.44 1.77
CA GLU A 28 -13.32 -9.36 0.86
C GLU A 28 -12.26 -8.58 0.02
N PRO A 29 -10.97 -8.97 0.08
CA PRO A 29 -9.91 -8.30 -0.66
C PRO A 29 -10.17 -8.45 -2.17
N GLY A 30 -10.38 -7.32 -2.86
CA GLY A 30 -10.77 -7.28 -4.27
C GLY A 30 -12.20 -6.83 -4.57
N SER A 31 -13.05 -6.63 -3.54
CA SER A 31 -14.34 -5.94 -3.72
C SER A 31 -14.15 -4.47 -4.10
N LEU A 32 -15.07 -3.88 -4.87
CA LEU A 32 -14.99 -2.46 -5.32
C LEU A 32 -14.90 -1.46 -4.16
N LYS A 33 -15.43 -1.84 -2.98
CA LYS A 33 -15.38 -1.06 -1.74
C LYS A 33 -14.22 -1.45 -0.80
N SER A 34 -13.47 -2.51 -1.13
CA SER A 34 -12.38 -3.00 -0.28
C SER A 34 -11.22 -2.00 -0.27
N SER A 35 -10.63 -1.80 0.92
CA SER A 35 -9.40 -1.03 1.09
C SER A 35 -8.14 -1.83 0.79
N VAL A 36 -8.27 -3.14 0.54
CA VAL A 36 -7.15 -4.09 0.45
C VAL A 36 -7.26 -4.89 -0.84
N ARG A 37 -6.14 -5.00 -1.57
CA ARG A 37 -6.02 -5.83 -2.78
C ARG A 37 -4.95 -6.89 -2.56
N THR A 38 -5.20 -8.10 -3.07
CA THR A 38 -4.16 -9.12 -3.18
C THR A 38 -3.27 -8.82 -4.38
N CYS A 39 -1.97 -8.62 -4.17
CA CYS A 39 -0.99 -8.46 -5.26
C CYS A 39 0.24 -9.36 -5.07
N GLY A 40 0.94 -9.66 -6.17
CA GLY A 40 2.18 -10.43 -6.13
C GLY A 40 3.35 -9.51 -5.83
N VAL A 41 3.86 -9.57 -4.60
CA VAL A 41 5.00 -8.77 -4.11
C VAL A 41 6.27 -9.64 -4.14
N PRO A 42 7.46 -9.07 -4.40
CA PRO A 42 8.72 -9.79 -4.25
C PRO A 42 8.84 -10.41 -2.86
N ASN A 43 9.25 -11.68 -2.80
CA ASN A 43 9.45 -12.36 -1.53
C ASN A 43 10.71 -11.80 -0.84
N PRO A 44 10.63 -11.21 0.37
CA PRO A 44 11.80 -10.69 1.07
C PRO A 44 12.77 -11.79 1.52
N GLN A 45 12.30 -13.05 1.59
CA GLN A 45 13.12 -14.20 1.96
C GLN A 45 13.73 -14.92 0.76
N PHE A 46 13.44 -14.47 -0.47
CA PHE A 46 13.96 -15.12 -1.67
C PHE A 46 15.47 -14.94 -1.76
N ASN A 47 16.18 -16.07 -1.87
CA ASN A 47 17.61 -16.07 -2.07
C ASN A 47 17.95 -16.33 -3.55
N PRO A 48 18.55 -15.36 -4.27
CA PRO A 48 18.92 -15.54 -5.67
C PRO A 48 19.95 -16.65 -5.91
N ALA A 49 20.69 -17.06 -4.88
CA ALA A 49 21.67 -18.15 -4.97
C ALA A 49 21.03 -19.54 -5.08
N HIS A 50 19.72 -19.66 -4.82
CA HIS A 50 18.98 -20.91 -4.90
C HIS A 50 17.97 -20.90 -6.05
N GLN A 51 17.75 -22.07 -6.64
CA GLN A 51 16.78 -22.20 -7.73
C GLN A 51 15.36 -21.99 -7.18
N PRO A 52 14.51 -21.18 -7.86
CA PRO A 52 13.17 -20.89 -7.36
C PRO A 52 12.37 -22.18 -7.24
N SER A 53 11.82 -22.41 -6.06
CA SER A 53 11.07 -23.63 -5.74
C SER A 53 9.72 -23.27 -5.12
N ARG A 54 8.86 -24.27 -4.91
CA ARG A 54 7.59 -24.05 -4.21
C ARG A 54 7.78 -23.52 -2.78
N LEU A 55 8.89 -23.88 -2.15
CA LEU A 55 9.26 -23.45 -0.80
C LEU A 55 9.97 -22.09 -0.80
N ASP A 56 10.58 -21.71 -1.92
CA ASP A 56 11.22 -20.40 -2.11
C ASP A 56 10.75 -19.73 -3.41
N PRO A 57 9.52 -19.16 -3.42
CA PRO A 57 8.97 -18.50 -4.59
C PRO A 57 9.53 -17.08 -4.73
N VAL A 58 9.78 -16.65 -5.98
CA VAL A 58 10.24 -15.29 -6.33
C VAL A 58 9.22 -14.22 -5.90
N LYS A 59 7.92 -14.53 -5.99
CA LYS A 59 6.83 -13.62 -5.61
C LYS A 59 5.85 -14.32 -4.67
N VAL A 60 5.42 -13.61 -3.64
CA VAL A 60 4.41 -14.06 -2.68
C VAL A 60 3.16 -13.19 -2.83
N LYS A 61 1.99 -13.81 -2.63
CA LYS A 61 0.73 -13.05 -2.58
C LYS A 61 0.64 -12.30 -1.26
N ALA A 62 0.63 -10.99 -1.31
CA ALA A 62 0.46 -10.13 -0.16
C ALA A 62 -0.83 -9.33 -0.27
N LEU A 63 -1.41 -9.00 0.87
CA LEU A 63 -2.51 -8.06 1.00
C LEU A 63 -1.93 -6.66 1.13
N VAL A 64 -2.22 -5.78 0.17
CA VAL A 64 -1.71 -4.41 0.15
C VAL A 64 -2.85 -3.43 0.31
N ASN A 65 -2.62 -2.40 1.13
CA ASN A 65 -3.57 -1.33 1.36
C ASN A 65 -3.59 -0.40 0.13
N ILE A 66 -4.71 -0.40 -0.58
CA ILE A 66 -4.92 0.41 -1.78
C ILE A 66 -5.04 1.91 -1.42
N ARG A 67 -5.49 2.20 -0.20
CA ARG A 67 -5.78 3.56 0.29
C ARG A 67 -4.61 4.23 1.00
N GLU A 68 -3.43 3.61 1.01
CA GLU A 68 -2.23 4.21 1.61
C GLU A 68 -1.80 5.50 0.86
N SER A 69 -2.12 5.59 -0.43
CA SER A 69 -1.84 6.76 -1.26
C SER A 69 -2.91 6.94 -2.34
N ALA A 70 -3.12 8.19 -2.77
CA ALA A 70 -4.04 8.50 -3.86
C ALA A 70 -3.61 7.79 -5.16
N VAL A 71 -2.30 7.72 -5.41
CA VAL A 71 -1.72 7.00 -6.55
C VAL A 71 -2.03 5.50 -6.48
N GLY A 72 -1.89 4.88 -5.30
CA GLY A 72 -2.24 3.46 -5.10
C GLY A 72 -3.69 3.15 -5.44
N THR A 73 -4.59 4.06 -5.08
CA THR A 73 -6.01 3.95 -5.43
C THR A 73 -6.26 4.09 -6.92
N LEU A 74 -5.61 5.04 -7.59
CA LEU A 74 -5.74 5.22 -9.04
C LEU A 74 -5.20 4.01 -9.82
N TYR A 75 -4.07 3.46 -9.39
CA TYR A 75 -3.46 2.29 -10.02
C TYR A 75 -4.33 1.04 -9.83
N ALA A 76 -4.80 0.78 -8.61
CA ALA A 76 -5.65 -0.37 -8.34
C ALA A 76 -6.98 -0.33 -9.11
N ARG A 77 -7.48 0.86 -9.43
CA ARG A 77 -8.68 1.08 -10.26
C ARG A 77 -8.41 1.08 -11.77
N GLY A 78 -7.16 0.98 -12.19
CA GLY A 78 -6.77 0.98 -13.61
C GLY A 78 -6.84 2.35 -14.29
N HIS A 79 -6.90 3.45 -13.52
CA HIS A 79 -6.88 4.80 -14.09
C HIS A 79 -5.49 5.23 -14.57
N ILE A 80 -4.43 4.58 -14.08
CA ILE A 80 -3.04 4.83 -14.46
C ILE A 80 -2.34 3.52 -14.80
N ASN A 81 -1.41 3.56 -15.75
CA ASN A 81 -0.68 2.39 -16.23
C ASN A 81 0.56 2.09 -15.35
N ASP A 82 1.24 0.98 -15.66
CA ASP A 82 2.44 0.56 -14.93
C ASP A 82 3.59 1.57 -15.02
N ALA A 83 3.69 2.30 -16.14
CA ALA A 83 4.70 3.34 -16.32
C ALA A 83 4.46 4.54 -15.38
N HIS A 84 3.21 4.97 -15.24
CA HIS A 84 2.80 6.04 -14.32
C HIS A 84 2.95 5.60 -12.86
N TRP A 85 2.65 4.34 -12.55
CA TRP A 85 2.91 3.76 -11.23
C TRP A 85 4.40 3.81 -10.87
N ALA A 86 5.27 3.38 -11.78
CA ALA A 86 6.72 3.44 -11.59
C ALA A 86 7.23 4.89 -11.47
N ALA A 87 6.68 5.82 -12.26
CA ALA A 87 7.00 7.24 -12.15
C ALA A 87 6.61 7.83 -10.79
N ALA A 88 5.41 7.49 -10.30
CA ALA A 88 4.95 7.95 -8.99
C ALA A 88 5.78 7.39 -7.83
N GLY A 89 6.25 6.14 -7.94
CA GLY A 89 7.20 5.57 -6.99
C GLY A 89 8.52 6.34 -6.93
N ARG A 90 9.07 6.70 -8.09
CA ARG A 90 10.28 7.54 -8.19
C ARG A 90 10.06 8.94 -7.63
N PHE A 91 8.93 9.56 -7.97
CA PHE A 91 8.56 10.86 -7.43
C PHE A 91 8.50 10.84 -5.89
N ARG A 92 7.87 9.82 -5.31
CA ARG A 92 7.81 9.66 -3.85
C ARG A 92 9.21 9.54 -3.24
N MET A 93 10.08 8.73 -3.84
CA MET A 93 11.46 8.59 -3.39
C MET A 93 12.19 9.94 -3.42
N TYR A 94 12.08 10.70 -4.51
CA TYR A 94 12.71 12.02 -4.62
C TYR A 94 12.12 13.03 -3.63
N TRP A 95 10.80 13.00 -3.43
CA TRP A 95 10.13 13.85 -2.46
C TRP A 95 10.59 13.57 -1.03
N GLU A 96 10.70 12.29 -0.66
CA GLU A 96 11.19 11.88 0.66
C GLU A 96 12.68 12.23 0.83
N GLN A 97 13.49 12.03 -0.22
CA GLN A 97 14.90 12.41 -0.26
C GLN A 97 15.10 13.94 -0.22
N SER A 98 14.18 14.72 -0.80
CA SER A 98 14.20 16.19 -0.78
C SER A 98 13.83 16.80 0.57
N GLY A 99 13.58 15.98 1.59
CA GLY A 99 13.23 16.46 2.91
C GLY A 99 11.75 16.81 3.05
N ALA A 100 10.86 15.97 2.53
CA ALA A 100 9.38 16.04 2.66
C ALA A 100 8.83 16.37 4.06
N LYS A 101 9.66 16.32 5.11
CA LYS A 101 9.34 16.63 6.49
C LYS A 101 10.28 17.69 7.06
N GLY A 102 10.49 18.77 6.32
CA GLY A 102 11.27 19.91 6.77
C GLY A 102 12.36 20.27 5.77
N ALA A 103 12.02 21.16 4.84
CA ALA A 103 12.95 22.24 4.56
C ALA A 103 13.34 22.81 5.93
N ILE A 104 14.53 22.46 6.43
CA ILE A 104 15.07 23.06 7.63
C ILE A 104 15.08 24.56 7.31
N ALA A 105 14.31 25.35 8.07
CA ALA A 105 14.38 26.81 7.94
C ALA A 105 15.86 27.16 8.02
N ILE A 106 16.37 27.88 7.01
CA ILE A 106 17.78 28.26 6.95
C ILE A 106 18.10 28.91 8.30
N ASP A 107 19.04 28.31 9.03
CA ASP A 107 19.48 28.84 10.32
C ASP A 107 20.28 30.11 10.05
N TYR A 108 19.59 31.26 10.07
CA TYR A 108 20.18 32.58 9.83
C TYR A 108 21.23 32.98 10.88
N GLY A 109 21.37 32.22 11.97
CA GLY A 109 22.45 32.38 12.95
C GLY A 109 23.78 31.73 12.54
N ARG A 110 23.79 30.90 11.48
CA ARG A 110 25.02 30.28 10.97
C ARG A 110 25.66 31.17 9.91
N VAL A 111 26.97 31.40 10.06
CA VAL A 111 27.78 32.04 9.02
C VAL A 111 27.70 31.18 7.76
N GLN A 112 27.12 31.75 6.70
CA GLN A 112 26.99 31.08 5.41
C GLN A 112 28.38 31.01 4.77
N VAL A 113 29.02 29.84 4.87
CA VAL A 113 30.27 29.55 4.16
C VAL A 113 29.94 29.23 2.70
N ASP A 114 30.70 29.83 1.79
CA ASP A 114 30.52 29.84 0.32
C ASP A 114 30.72 28.46 -0.37
N GLY A 115 30.44 27.37 0.34
CA GLY A 115 30.66 25.99 -0.12
C GLY A 115 29.70 24.95 0.45
N GLY A 116 28.66 25.34 1.19
CA GLY A 116 27.63 24.41 1.64
C GLY A 116 26.74 23.98 0.48
N LYS A 117 27.08 22.90 -0.23
CA LYS A 117 26.20 22.31 -1.25
C LYS A 117 24.83 22.03 -0.63
N ALA A 118 23.78 22.66 -1.16
CA ALA A 118 22.42 22.19 -0.94
C ALA A 118 22.37 20.70 -1.32
N ILE A 119 21.71 19.87 -0.51
CA ILE A 119 21.42 18.49 -0.90
C ILE A 119 20.54 18.61 -2.14
N ASP A 120 21.10 18.32 -3.31
CA ASP A 120 20.32 18.26 -4.54
C ASP A 120 19.35 17.09 -4.42
N PRO A 121 18.03 17.35 -4.39
CA PRO A 121 17.04 16.29 -4.28
C PRO A 121 16.93 15.44 -5.55
N LEU A 122 17.45 15.93 -6.69
CA LEU A 122 17.54 15.16 -7.91
C LEU A 122 18.94 14.54 -8.01
N PRO A 123 19.07 13.21 -8.18
CA PRO A 123 20.30 12.67 -8.71
C PRO A 123 20.39 13.13 -10.16
N ASP A 124 21.40 13.93 -10.49
CA ASP A 124 21.78 14.20 -11.87
C ASP A 124 22.55 12.98 -12.42
N PRO A 125 21.95 12.24 -13.37
CA PRO A 125 22.75 11.68 -14.43
C PRO A 125 22.14 12.06 -15.79
N ARG A 126 22.58 13.22 -16.32
CA ARG A 126 22.54 13.60 -17.74
C ARG A 126 21.22 14.21 -18.22
N ILE A 127 21.18 15.55 -18.21
CA ILE A 127 20.54 16.32 -19.28
C ILE A 127 21.56 16.45 -20.42
N ILE A 128 21.60 15.49 -21.36
CA ILE A 128 21.92 15.66 -22.79
C ILE A 128 21.36 14.47 -23.58
#